data_AF-A0A2D0PZ17-F1
#
_entry.id   AF-A0A2D0PZ17-F1
#
_cell.length_a   1.000
_cell.length_b   1.000
_cell.length_c   1.000
_cell.angle_alpha   90.00
_cell.angle_beta   90.00
_cell.angle_gamma   90.00
#
_symmetry.space_group_name_H-M   'P 1'
#
loop_
_entity.id
_entity.type
_entity.pdbx_description
1 polymer ?
#
loop_
_entity_poly.entity_id
_entity_poly.type
_entity_poly.pdbx_seq_one_letter_code
_entity_poly.pdbx_strand_id
1 'polypeptide(L)'
;MSVTALRLIPCRRLSSTGPGLKKFITWKDFWKITKVTGAIVLGTCVFITYEVVTLRQAVTLDTRAILQEKQKSYIYLTPMTKVEQETLGTNLTYKIKKELHKAVRKLIEISSRVLQRPLDERLSHLDADPHELALWMLLKRTSSTSRSERLQAVQDLAHSHWQDYHYQTAAQSIDQRTAIGLARTPNVDLRFFLSPPTLPKLEDEFLIEDGLRQLLASLPQSEVDQCVQYFTSLALRESTQSLASQRGGLWCFGGNGLPYAQSLTSVPSEKVESFCLQALVQHSKVPSHCDHIVANGGLQLLQRVYQLRRDSQKIQRNIVRIIGNLALNQSLHTDIVQSGWLRVLAETAQSPHIMQASHAARALANLDRDTEVQKYQDGVYVLHPQCRTSQPIKADVLFVHGLLGAAFKTWRQKDCDLTEHEKSAGIHEDYTECWPKSWLAADCPSLRILSVEYDTHLSDWRAKCPAENQRKSLAYRSGELLKKLKAAGVGERPVVWVAHSMGDLGIGDLVEVAVDHLNICKPEKKDTFLYKRSLRFIQDALGEQVIS
;
A
#
# COMPACT_ATOMS: atom_id res chain seq x y z
N MET A 1 -34.30 -35.93 -21.71
CA MET A 1 -34.20 -34.75 -22.59
C MET A 1 -35.57 -34.10 -22.69
N SER A 2 -35.68 -32.88 -22.15
CA SER A 2 -36.62 -31.84 -22.61
C SER A 2 -36.45 -31.69 -24.13
N VAL A 3 -37.44 -31.41 -24.97
CA VAL A 3 -38.30 -30.23 -24.93
C VAL A 3 -39.61 -30.53 -25.67
N THR A 4 -40.72 -30.50 -24.94
CA THR A 4 -42.05 -30.16 -25.48
C THR A 4 -42.51 -28.89 -24.78
N ALA A 5 -42.17 -27.75 -25.38
CA ALA A 5 -42.84 -26.47 -25.24
C ALA A 5 -42.75 -25.86 -26.65
N LEU A 6 -43.81 -25.41 -27.30
CA LEU A 6 -44.77 -24.43 -26.81
C LEU A 6 -46.19 -24.78 -27.24
N ARG A 7 -47.12 -24.64 -26.29
CA ARG A 7 -48.53 -24.35 -26.54
C ARG A 7 -48.83 -22.98 -25.94
N LEU A 8 -49.57 -22.19 -26.72
CA LEU A 8 -50.50 -21.13 -26.32
C LEU A 8 -49.91 -19.77 -25.91
N ILE A 9 -49.76 -18.89 -26.90
CA ILE A 9 -50.05 -17.46 -26.75
C ILE A 9 -51.49 -17.25 -27.27
N PRO A 10 -52.41 -16.68 -26.48
CA PRO A 10 -53.73 -16.29 -26.96
C PRO A 10 -53.64 -14.94 -27.71
N CYS A 11 -54.19 -14.91 -28.92
CA CYS A 11 -54.33 -13.71 -29.72
C CYS A 11 -55.24 -12.67 -29.03
N ARG A 12 -54.75 -11.43 -28.87
CA ARG A 12 -55.61 -10.23 -28.85
C ARG A 12 -55.75 -9.71 -30.28
N ARG A 13 -57.01 -9.45 -30.66
CA ARG A 13 -57.48 -8.95 -31.96
C ARG A 13 -56.77 -7.65 -32.36
N LEU A 14 -56.47 -7.54 -33.65
CA LEU A 14 -56.79 -6.35 -34.45
C LEU A 14 -56.94 -6.75 -35.93
N SER A 15 -58.00 -6.21 -36.50
CA SER A 15 -58.60 -6.45 -37.81
C SER A 15 -57.89 -5.72 -38.96
N SER A 16 -57.83 -6.33 -40.14
CA SER A 16 -58.21 -5.69 -41.42
C SER A 16 -58.19 -6.69 -42.59
N THR A 17 -59.38 -6.94 -43.15
CA THR A 17 -59.75 -7.03 -44.58
C THR A 17 -58.69 -7.38 -45.65
N GLY A 18 -59.00 -8.36 -46.52
CA GLY A 18 -58.47 -8.44 -47.89
C GLY A 18 -58.38 -9.86 -48.48
N PRO A 19 -59.07 -10.19 -49.59
CA PRO A 19 -59.23 -11.57 -50.09
C PRO A 19 -58.21 -11.96 -51.17
N GLY A 20 -57.99 -13.26 -51.39
CA GLY A 20 -57.62 -13.73 -52.73
C GLY A 20 -56.82 -15.02 -52.83
N LEU A 21 -57.43 -15.98 -53.53
CA LEU A 21 -56.83 -16.95 -54.44
C LEU A 21 -56.28 -18.28 -53.86
N LYS A 22 -57.11 -19.31 -54.02
CA LYS A 22 -56.73 -20.74 -54.04
C LYS A 22 -55.69 -21.01 -55.14
N LYS A 23 -54.61 -21.73 -54.82
CA LYS A 23 -53.94 -22.64 -55.75
C LYS A 23 -53.77 -24.01 -55.08
N PHE A 24 -54.41 -25.01 -55.67
CA PHE A 24 -54.23 -26.43 -55.35
C PHE A 24 -52.80 -26.85 -55.69
N ILE A 25 -52.06 -27.37 -54.71
CA ILE A 25 -50.80 -28.10 -54.94
C ILE A 25 -51.18 -29.57 -55.15
N THR A 26 -50.73 -30.16 -56.26
CA THR A 26 -51.04 -31.53 -56.66
C THR A 26 -50.27 -32.55 -55.82
N TRP A 27 -50.94 -33.65 -55.47
CA TRP A 27 -50.48 -34.75 -54.58
C TRP A 27 -49.11 -35.38 -54.96
N LYS A 28 -48.64 -35.18 -56.21
CA LYS A 28 -47.33 -35.68 -56.68
C LYS A 28 -46.13 -34.92 -56.11
N ASP A 29 -46.28 -33.63 -55.78
CA ASP A 29 -45.16 -32.82 -55.27
C ASP A 29 -44.89 -33.07 -53.78
N PHE A 30 -45.92 -33.46 -53.02
CA PHE A 30 -45.80 -33.80 -51.60
C PHE A 30 -44.95 -35.07 -51.36
N TRP A 31 -45.01 -36.05 -52.27
CA TRP A 31 -44.26 -37.32 -52.16
C TRP A 31 -42.79 -37.18 -52.55
N LYS A 32 -42.45 -36.23 -53.43
CA LYS A 32 -41.05 -35.91 -53.76
C LYS A 32 -40.39 -35.12 -52.64
N ILE A 33 -41.11 -34.20 -52.00
CA ILE A 33 -40.58 -33.43 -50.87
C ILE A 33 -40.32 -34.35 -49.68
N THR A 34 -41.28 -35.21 -49.29
CA THR A 34 -41.11 -36.13 -48.14
C THR A 34 -40.00 -37.18 -48.34
N LYS A 35 -39.75 -37.65 -49.56
CA LYS A 35 -38.60 -38.54 -49.83
C LYS A 35 -37.25 -37.84 -49.72
N VAL A 36 -37.15 -36.58 -50.15
CA VAL A 36 -35.89 -35.81 -50.07
C VAL A 36 -35.64 -35.29 -48.66
N THR A 37 -36.68 -34.89 -47.92
CA THR A 37 -36.51 -34.45 -46.52
C THR A 37 -36.21 -35.62 -45.57
N GLY A 38 -36.81 -36.80 -45.80
CA GLY A 38 -36.56 -38.00 -44.99
C GLY A 38 -35.12 -38.51 -45.09
N ALA A 39 -34.52 -38.51 -46.29
CA ALA A 39 -33.13 -38.95 -46.48
C ALA A 39 -32.11 -37.98 -45.87
N ILE A 40 -32.38 -36.67 -45.93
CA ILE A 40 -31.48 -35.63 -45.36
C ILE A 40 -31.53 -35.66 -43.83
N VAL A 41 -32.71 -35.81 -43.22
CA VAL A 41 -32.85 -35.83 -41.75
C VAL A 41 -32.28 -37.11 -41.14
N LEU A 42 -32.49 -38.27 -41.76
CA LEU A 42 -31.90 -39.53 -41.29
C LEU A 42 -30.37 -39.56 -41.50
N GLY A 43 -29.87 -39.08 -42.64
CA GLY A 43 -28.43 -39.01 -42.91
C GLY A 43 -27.69 -38.05 -41.98
N THR A 44 -28.28 -36.88 -41.68
CA THR A 44 -27.68 -35.91 -40.75
C THR A 44 -27.75 -36.36 -39.29
N CYS A 45 -28.83 -37.02 -38.86
CA CYS A 45 -28.90 -37.56 -37.49
C CYS A 45 -27.91 -38.71 -37.27
N VAL A 46 -27.72 -39.61 -38.24
CA VAL A 46 -26.76 -40.72 -38.14
C VAL A 46 -25.31 -40.21 -38.17
N PHE A 47 -25.02 -39.18 -38.97
CA PHE A 47 -23.70 -38.56 -38.98
C PHE A 47 -23.39 -37.85 -37.66
N ILE A 48 -24.35 -37.12 -37.08
CA ILE A 48 -24.16 -36.44 -35.79
C ILE A 48 -24.01 -37.44 -34.66
N THR A 49 -24.79 -38.54 -34.63
CA THR A 49 -24.63 -39.55 -33.58
C THR A 49 -23.33 -40.33 -33.74
N TYR A 50 -22.89 -40.61 -34.96
CA TYR A 50 -21.59 -41.21 -35.23
C TYR A 50 -20.45 -40.28 -34.77
N GLU A 51 -20.47 -39.01 -35.17
CA GLU A 51 -19.47 -38.01 -34.77
C GLU A 51 -19.45 -37.75 -33.25
N VAL A 52 -20.62 -37.77 -32.58
CA VAL A 52 -20.69 -37.63 -31.13
C VAL A 52 -20.15 -38.88 -30.42
N VAL A 53 -20.38 -40.08 -30.95
CA VAL A 53 -19.84 -41.33 -30.38
C VAL A 53 -18.34 -41.46 -30.63
N THR A 54 -17.85 -41.08 -31.81
CA THR A 54 -16.40 -41.04 -32.11
C THR A 54 -15.70 -39.95 -31.30
N LEU A 55 -16.32 -38.77 -31.08
CA LEU A 55 -15.80 -37.78 -30.12
C LEU A 55 -15.78 -38.35 -28.70
N ARG A 56 -16.80 -39.08 -28.28
CA ARG A 56 -16.87 -39.66 -26.94
C ARG A 56 -15.84 -40.77 -26.72
N GLN A 57 -15.47 -41.50 -27.78
CA GLN A 57 -14.40 -42.51 -27.78
C GLN A 57 -13.00 -41.89 -27.94
N ALA A 58 -12.87 -40.75 -28.63
CA ALA A 58 -11.62 -40.01 -28.74
C ALA A 58 -11.31 -39.14 -27.51
N VAL A 59 -12.32 -38.82 -26.69
CA VAL A 59 -12.23 -38.01 -25.46
C VAL A 59 -12.46 -38.87 -24.21
N THR A 60 -12.07 -40.15 -24.22
CA THR A 60 -11.87 -40.92 -22.99
C THR A 60 -10.57 -40.50 -22.33
N LEU A 61 -10.54 -39.27 -21.80
CA LEU A 61 -9.44 -38.82 -20.97
C LEU A 61 -9.50 -39.53 -19.62
N ASP A 62 -8.40 -40.13 -19.23
CA ASP A 62 -8.26 -40.82 -17.94
C ASP A 62 -8.45 -39.80 -16.81
N THR A 63 -9.57 -39.92 -16.10
CA THR A 63 -9.96 -39.01 -15.01
C THR A 63 -8.94 -39.02 -13.87
N ARG A 64 -8.15 -40.09 -13.74
CA ARG A 64 -7.06 -40.19 -12.77
C ARG A 64 -5.83 -39.38 -13.20
N ALA A 65 -5.53 -39.33 -14.50
CA ALA A 65 -4.48 -38.49 -15.05
C ALA A 65 -4.81 -37.00 -14.92
N ILE A 66 -6.09 -36.62 -15.07
CA ILE A 66 -6.56 -35.24 -14.85
C ILE A 66 -6.45 -34.83 -13.38
N LEU A 67 -6.77 -35.72 -12.43
CA LEU A 67 -6.62 -35.43 -11.00
C LEU A 67 -5.14 -35.33 -10.58
N GLN A 68 -4.26 -36.17 -11.14
CA GLN A 68 -2.81 -36.06 -10.96
C GLN A 68 -2.23 -34.83 -11.66
N GLU A 69 -2.75 -34.40 -12.81
CA GLU A 69 -2.32 -33.16 -13.48
C GLU A 69 -2.86 -31.89 -12.81
N LYS A 70 -4.07 -31.91 -12.23
CA LYS A 70 -4.61 -30.82 -11.39
C LYS A 70 -3.69 -30.51 -10.20
N GLN A 71 -3.00 -31.53 -9.67
CA GLN A 71 -2.01 -31.38 -8.61
C GLN A 71 -0.61 -30.97 -9.13
N LYS A 72 -0.32 -31.17 -10.42
CA LYS A 72 0.97 -30.82 -11.06
C LYS A 72 0.96 -29.47 -11.77
N SER A 73 -0.19 -28.80 -11.89
CA SER A 73 -0.33 -27.48 -12.52
C SER A 73 0.19 -26.33 -11.63
N TYR A 74 1.45 -26.40 -11.23
CA TYR A 74 2.21 -25.27 -10.73
C TYR A 74 3.30 -24.93 -11.74
N ILE A 75 2.93 -24.21 -12.80
CA ILE A 75 3.93 -23.55 -13.66
C ILE A 75 4.16 -22.17 -13.06
N TYR A 76 5.16 -22.08 -12.19
CA TYR A 76 5.73 -20.83 -11.75
C TYR A 76 6.40 -20.16 -12.95
N LEU A 77 5.88 -19.03 -13.41
CA LEU A 77 6.70 -18.09 -14.17
C LEU A 77 7.57 -17.31 -13.17
N THR A 78 8.58 -17.98 -12.65
CA THR A 78 9.79 -17.30 -12.19
C THR A 78 10.38 -16.59 -13.42
N PRO A 79 10.95 -15.37 -13.32
CA PRO A 79 11.65 -14.76 -14.46
C PRO A 79 12.83 -15.66 -14.84
N MET A 80 12.63 -16.51 -15.85
CA MET A 80 13.64 -17.42 -16.36
C MET A 80 14.70 -16.63 -17.11
N THR A 81 15.91 -16.62 -16.57
CA THR A 81 17.12 -16.42 -17.37
C THR A 81 17.47 -17.73 -18.07
N LYS A 82 17.57 -17.66 -19.41
CA LYS A 82 18.19 -18.61 -20.37
C LYS A 82 17.33 -19.76 -20.95
N VAL A 83 16.72 -19.45 -22.11
CA VAL A 83 16.91 -20.02 -23.48
C VAL A 83 16.87 -21.55 -23.73
N GLU A 84 15.93 -21.91 -24.62
CA GLU A 84 15.83 -23.02 -25.61
C GLU A 84 15.77 -24.50 -25.17
N GLN A 85 14.55 -25.07 -25.18
CA GLN A 85 14.11 -26.15 -26.09
C GLN A 85 12.60 -26.45 -25.84
N GLU A 86 11.93 -27.05 -26.84
CA GLU A 86 10.48 -27.43 -26.90
C GLU A 86 9.48 -26.40 -27.49
N THR A 87 9.59 -26.14 -28.79
CA THR A 87 8.79 -25.11 -29.50
C THR A 87 7.59 -25.58 -30.34
N LEU A 88 7.19 -26.87 -30.34
CA LEU A 88 6.10 -27.31 -31.24
C LEU A 88 4.77 -27.69 -30.57
N GLY A 89 4.76 -28.27 -29.35
CA GLY A 89 3.51 -28.65 -28.65
C GLY A 89 2.90 -27.55 -27.78
N THR A 90 3.73 -26.65 -27.27
CA THR A 90 3.39 -25.55 -26.33
C THR A 90 2.69 -24.38 -27.03
N ASN A 91 2.99 -24.12 -28.31
CA ASN A 91 2.39 -23.02 -29.06
C ASN A 91 0.91 -23.23 -29.38
N LEU A 92 0.47 -24.46 -29.63
CA LEU A 92 -0.94 -24.76 -29.95
C LEU A 92 -1.82 -24.68 -28.69
N THR A 93 -1.34 -25.24 -27.57
CA THR A 93 -2.02 -25.22 -26.27
C THR A 93 -2.04 -23.83 -25.64
N TYR A 94 -0.99 -23.02 -25.83
CA TYR A 94 -0.97 -21.61 -25.43
C TYR A 94 -1.99 -20.78 -26.21
N LYS A 95 -2.10 -21.00 -27.53
CA LYS A 95 -3.05 -20.28 -28.39
C LYS A 95 -4.50 -20.60 -28.03
N ILE A 96 -4.81 -21.87 -27.75
CA ILE A 96 -6.15 -22.30 -27.33
C ILE A 96 -6.51 -21.75 -25.94
N LYS A 97 -5.60 -21.84 -24.95
CA LYS A 97 -5.84 -21.30 -23.60
C LYS A 97 -5.93 -19.78 -23.57
N LYS A 98 -5.15 -19.08 -24.40
CA LYS A 98 -5.21 -17.62 -24.57
C LYS A 98 -6.55 -17.19 -25.13
N GLU A 99 -7.06 -17.87 -26.14
CA GLU A 99 -8.37 -17.55 -26.73
C GLU A 99 -9.53 -17.89 -25.76
N LEU A 100 -9.41 -18.94 -24.95
CA LEU A 100 -10.39 -19.25 -23.90
C LEU A 100 -10.43 -18.16 -22.81
N HIS A 101 -9.26 -17.74 -22.30
CA HIS A 101 -9.16 -16.63 -21.34
C HIS A 101 -9.67 -15.30 -21.92
N LYS A 102 -9.42 -15.06 -23.21
CA LYS A 102 -9.89 -13.88 -23.93
C LYS A 102 -11.41 -13.90 -24.12
N ALA A 103 -11.99 -15.08 -24.35
CA ALA A 103 -13.44 -15.29 -24.44
C ALA A 103 -14.13 -15.12 -23.09
N VAL A 104 -13.59 -15.70 -22.02
CA VAL A 104 -14.10 -15.55 -20.63
C VAL A 104 -14.01 -14.09 -20.20
N ARG A 105 -12.87 -13.44 -20.42
CA ARG A 105 -12.69 -12.00 -20.15
C ARG A 105 -13.70 -11.16 -20.92
N LYS A 106 -13.91 -11.42 -22.22
CA LYS A 106 -14.94 -10.73 -23.01
C LYS A 106 -16.35 -10.97 -22.48
N LEU A 107 -16.68 -12.19 -22.05
CA LEU A 107 -18.00 -12.52 -21.49
C LEU A 107 -18.26 -11.78 -20.17
N ILE A 108 -17.26 -11.69 -19.31
CA ILE A 108 -17.33 -10.95 -18.04
C ILE A 108 -17.37 -9.44 -18.31
N GLU A 109 -16.57 -8.95 -19.25
CA GLU A 109 -16.50 -7.52 -19.59
C GLU A 109 -17.78 -7.03 -20.30
N ILE A 110 -18.36 -7.83 -21.20
CA ILE A 110 -19.63 -7.54 -21.87
C ILE A 110 -20.80 -7.61 -20.88
N SER A 111 -20.80 -8.56 -19.94
CA SER A 111 -21.85 -8.65 -18.92
C SER A 111 -21.76 -7.52 -17.87
N SER A 112 -20.56 -7.02 -17.57
CA SER A 112 -20.33 -5.87 -16.68
C SER A 112 -20.89 -4.55 -17.25
N ARG A 113 -20.85 -4.37 -18.58
CA ARG A 113 -21.31 -3.13 -19.23
C ARG A 113 -22.80 -3.13 -19.57
N VAL A 114 -23.44 -4.29 -19.69
CA VAL A 114 -24.77 -4.39 -20.34
C VAL A 114 -25.91 -4.74 -19.37
N LEU A 115 -25.67 -5.44 -18.24
CA LEU A 115 -26.78 -6.17 -17.60
C LEU A 115 -27.15 -5.85 -16.14
N GLN A 116 -26.34 -5.16 -15.33
CA GLN A 116 -26.68 -4.79 -13.92
C GLN A 116 -27.56 -5.84 -13.16
N ARG A 117 -27.33 -7.15 -13.36
CA ARG A 117 -28.08 -8.24 -12.72
C ARG A 117 -27.19 -8.98 -11.71
N PRO A 118 -27.74 -9.51 -10.61
CA PRO A 118 -26.98 -10.22 -9.60
C PRO A 118 -26.35 -11.49 -10.19
N LEU A 119 -25.08 -11.72 -9.87
CA LEU A 119 -24.25 -12.82 -10.42
C LEU A 119 -24.55 -14.17 -9.71
N ASP A 120 -25.23 -14.14 -8.57
CA ASP A 120 -25.54 -15.30 -7.73
C ASP A 120 -26.32 -16.39 -8.47
N GLU A 121 -27.28 -16.02 -9.33
CA GLU A 121 -28.12 -17.02 -10.02
C GLU A 121 -27.43 -17.74 -11.19
N ARG A 122 -26.31 -17.22 -11.72
CA ARG A 122 -25.62 -17.83 -12.88
C ARG A 122 -24.36 -18.60 -12.54
N LEU A 123 -23.71 -18.27 -11.43
CA LEU A 123 -22.48 -18.95 -11.02
C LEU A 123 -22.76 -20.34 -10.41
N SER A 124 -23.99 -20.60 -9.98
CA SER A 124 -24.47 -21.94 -9.56
C SER A 124 -24.48 -22.98 -10.69
N HIS A 125 -24.45 -22.54 -11.95
CA HIS A 125 -24.50 -23.41 -13.14
C HIS A 125 -23.13 -23.66 -13.79
N LEU A 126 -22.05 -23.11 -13.24
CA LEU A 126 -20.68 -23.34 -13.72
C LEU A 126 -20.00 -24.36 -12.80
N ASP A 127 -19.40 -25.41 -13.36
CA ASP A 127 -18.51 -26.36 -12.68
C ASP A 127 -17.18 -25.67 -12.26
N ALA A 128 -17.24 -24.50 -11.65
CA ALA A 128 -16.10 -23.77 -11.11
C ALA A 128 -15.76 -24.32 -9.71
N ASP A 129 -14.47 -24.33 -9.36
CA ASP A 129 -14.05 -24.68 -8.00
C ASP A 129 -14.74 -23.72 -7.01
N PRO A 130 -15.37 -24.23 -5.93
CA PRO A 130 -15.98 -23.38 -4.90
C PRO A 130 -15.09 -22.25 -4.39
N HIS A 131 -13.76 -22.47 -4.35
CA HIS A 131 -12.80 -21.44 -3.92
C HIS A 131 -12.63 -20.32 -4.95
N GLU A 132 -12.63 -20.63 -6.24
CA GLU A 132 -12.57 -19.62 -7.30
C GLU A 132 -13.84 -18.78 -7.32
N LEU A 133 -15.00 -19.43 -7.14
CA LEU A 133 -16.28 -18.75 -7.03
C LEU A 133 -16.30 -17.79 -5.84
N ALA A 134 -15.84 -18.24 -4.67
CA ALA A 134 -15.76 -17.42 -3.47
C ALA A 134 -14.86 -16.18 -3.69
N LEU A 135 -13.69 -16.36 -4.32
CA LEU A 135 -12.78 -15.27 -4.63
C LEU A 135 -13.46 -14.22 -5.53
N TRP A 136 -14.06 -14.64 -6.65
CA TRP A 136 -14.72 -13.71 -7.58
C TRP A 136 -15.92 -13.00 -6.95
N MET A 137 -16.67 -13.67 -6.09
CA MET A 137 -17.76 -13.05 -5.34
C MET A 137 -17.25 -11.97 -4.39
N LEU A 138 -16.15 -12.21 -3.67
CA LEU A 138 -15.53 -11.21 -2.80
C LEU A 138 -14.99 -10.03 -3.62
N LEU A 139 -14.25 -10.28 -4.71
CA LEU A 139 -13.75 -9.23 -5.61
C LEU A 139 -14.87 -8.37 -6.22
N LYS A 140 -16.03 -8.96 -6.48
CA LYS A 140 -17.20 -8.18 -6.91
C LYS A 140 -17.71 -7.28 -5.78
N ARG A 141 -17.82 -7.81 -4.55
CA ARG A 141 -18.27 -7.05 -3.38
C ARG A 141 -17.31 -5.91 -3.01
N THR A 142 -16.00 -6.07 -3.22
CA THR A 142 -15.03 -4.97 -3.01
C THR A 142 -15.25 -3.80 -3.98
N SER A 143 -15.93 -4.03 -5.10
CA SER A 143 -16.30 -2.99 -6.08
C SER A 143 -17.72 -2.43 -5.87
N SER A 144 -18.41 -2.80 -4.78
CA SER A 144 -19.77 -2.32 -4.49
C SER A 144 -19.83 -0.80 -4.31
N THR A 145 -21.00 -0.20 -4.54
CA THR A 145 -21.25 1.22 -4.26
C THR A 145 -21.31 1.52 -2.76
N SER A 146 -21.71 0.54 -1.95
CA SER A 146 -21.81 0.67 -0.49
C SER A 146 -20.44 0.58 0.20
N ARG A 147 -20.11 1.58 1.03
CA ARG A 147 -18.83 1.62 1.77
C ARG A 147 -18.70 0.49 2.78
N SER A 148 -19.76 0.18 3.52
CA SER A 148 -19.74 -0.89 4.53
C SER A 148 -19.52 -2.25 3.88
N GLU A 149 -20.18 -2.50 2.75
CA GLU A 149 -20.03 -3.76 2.01
C GLU A 149 -18.61 -3.93 1.47
N ARG A 150 -18.02 -2.88 0.89
CA ARG A 150 -16.62 -2.93 0.43
C ARG A 150 -15.65 -3.19 1.58
N LEU A 151 -15.82 -2.51 2.72
CA LEU A 151 -14.97 -2.69 3.89
C LEU A 151 -15.02 -4.14 4.39
N GLN A 152 -16.24 -4.68 4.53
CA GLN A 152 -16.43 -6.07 4.93
C GLN A 152 -15.81 -7.04 3.93
N ALA A 153 -16.02 -6.82 2.62
CA ALA A 153 -15.46 -7.69 1.59
C ALA A 153 -13.92 -7.70 1.57
N VAL A 154 -13.28 -6.54 1.81
CA VAL A 154 -11.81 -6.46 1.94
C VAL A 154 -11.33 -7.22 3.18
N GLN A 155 -12.03 -7.09 4.31
CA GLN A 155 -11.72 -7.86 5.52
C GLN A 155 -11.89 -9.36 5.28
N ASP A 156 -13.02 -9.80 4.72
CA ASP A 156 -13.28 -11.19 4.39
C ASP A 156 -12.19 -11.76 3.44
N LEU A 157 -11.79 -10.98 2.43
CA LEU A 157 -10.75 -11.35 1.47
C LEU A 157 -9.37 -11.52 2.14
N ALA A 158 -9.01 -10.64 3.07
CA ALA A 158 -7.72 -10.67 3.74
C ALA A 158 -7.59 -11.78 4.80
N HIS A 159 -8.66 -12.10 5.52
CA HIS A 159 -8.67 -13.15 6.56
C HIS A 159 -8.86 -14.56 5.99
N SER A 160 -9.30 -14.67 4.74
CA SER A 160 -9.44 -15.96 4.06
C SER A 160 -8.09 -16.52 3.63
N HIS A 161 -7.91 -17.84 3.76
CA HIS A 161 -6.73 -18.53 3.26
C HIS A 161 -6.91 -18.89 1.79
N TRP A 162 -6.00 -18.39 0.95
CA TRP A 162 -6.01 -18.66 -0.48
C TRP A 162 -4.83 -19.52 -0.90
N GLN A 163 -4.92 -20.09 -2.10
CA GLN A 163 -3.78 -20.75 -2.74
C GLN A 163 -2.94 -19.70 -3.48
N ASP A 164 -1.67 -19.99 -3.75
CA ASP A 164 -0.73 -19.05 -4.37
C ASP A 164 -1.25 -18.41 -5.66
N TYR A 165 -1.91 -19.20 -6.51
CA TYR A 165 -2.48 -18.68 -7.76
C TYR A 165 -3.68 -17.75 -7.51
N HIS A 166 -4.50 -18.01 -6.49
CA HIS A 166 -5.63 -17.16 -6.12
C HIS A 166 -5.15 -15.77 -5.69
N TYR A 167 -4.05 -15.67 -4.92
CA TYR A 167 -3.45 -14.38 -4.58
C TYR A 167 -3.00 -13.62 -5.82
N GLN A 168 -2.39 -14.30 -6.78
CA GLN A 168 -1.94 -13.68 -8.03
C GLN A 168 -3.14 -13.23 -8.90
N THR A 169 -4.20 -14.04 -8.99
CA THR A 169 -5.45 -13.67 -9.67
C THR A 169 -6.10 -12.45 -9.03
N ALA A 170 -6.13 -12.40 -7.69
CA ALA A 170 -6.61 -11.25 -6.94
C ALA A 170 -5.73 -10.01 -7.25
N ALA A 171 -4.41 -10.14 -7.12
CA ALA A 171 -3.46 -9.04 -7.35
C ALA A 171 -3.58 -8.41 -8.75
N GLN A 172 -3.98 -9.18 -9.76
CA GLN A 172 -4.18 -8.70 -11.13
C GLN A 172 -5.57 -8.12 -11.40
N SER A 173 -6.57 -8.42 -10.56
CA SER A 173 -7.97 -8.05 -10.78
C SER A 173 -8.47 -6.94 -9.85
N ILE A 174 -7.82 -6.78 -8.71
CA ILE A 174 -8.12 -5.78 -7.69
C ILE A 174 -7.90 -4.36 -8.23
N ASP A 175 -8.85 -3.47 -7.95
CA ASP A 175 -8.71 -2.05 -8.24
C ASP A 175 -7.87 -1.33 -7.17
N GLN A 176 -7.34 -0.15 -7.52
CA GLN A 176 -6.45 0.63 -6.66
C GLN A 176 -7.03 0.86 -5.25
N ARG A 177 -8.33 1.13 -5.15
CA ARG A 177 -9.03 1.40 -3.89
C ARG A 177 -9.06 0.17 -2.98
N THR A 178 -9.35 -1.00 -3.56
CA THR A 178 -9.34 -2.28 -2.85
C THR A 178 -7.92 -2.67 -2.46
N ALA A 179 -6.93 -2.45 -3.33
CA ALA A 179 -5.53 -2.68 -3.01
C ALA A 179 -5.07 -1.83 -1.81
N ILE A 180 -5.40 -0.54 -1.79
CA ILE A 180 -5.10 0.33 -0.64
C ILE A 180 -5.83 -0.16 0.62
N GLY A 181 -7.07 -0.66 0.48
CA GLY A 181 -7.81 -1.27 1.58
C GLY A 181 -7.14 -2.49 2.18
N LEU A 182 -6.67 -3.40 1.32
CA LEU A 182 -5.88 -4.56 1.74
C LEU A 182 -4.59 -4.13 2.42
N ALA A 183 -3.88 -3.13 1.88
CA ALA A 183 -2.65 -2.60 2.50
C ALA A 183 -2.91 -1.98 3.88
N ARG A 184 -4.14 -1.51 4.14
CA ARG A 184 -4.62 -1.02 5.44
C ARG A 184 -5.41 -2.07 6.22
N THR A 185 -5.10 -3.35 6.03
CA THR A 185 -5.62 -4.46 6.83
C THR A 185 -4.48 -5.07 7.64
N PRO A 186 -4.69 -5.39 8.94
CA PRO A 186 -3.63 -5.95 9.78
C PRO A 186 -3.16 -7.30 9.23
N ASN A 187 -1.84 -7.54 9.25
CA ASN A 187 -1.19 -8.79 8.84
C ASN A 187 -1.60 -9.29 7.44
N VAL A 188 -1.84 -8.36 6.49
CA VAL A 188 -2.19 -8.72 5.12
C VAL A 188 -1.08 -9.48 4.41
N ASP A 189 -1.45 -10.55 3.69
CA ASP A 189 -0.52 -11.30 2.86
C ASP A 189 -0.02 -10.43 1.69
N LEU A 190 1.31 -10.27 1.60
CA LEU A 190 1.94 -9.43 0.58
C LEU A 190 1.74 -9.95 -0.85
N ARG A 191 1.31 -11.21 -1.03
CA ARG A 191 1.01 -11.80 -2.35
C ARG A 191 -0.21 -11.18 -3.04
N PHE A 192 -1.05 -10.44 -2.31
CA PHE A 192 -2.11 -9.62 -2.91
C PHE A 192 -1.58 -8.43 -3.72
N PHE A 193 -0.30 -8.08 -3.58
CA PHE A 193 0.30 -6.96 -4.29
C PHE A 193 1.30 -7.44 -5.33
N LEU A 194 1.17 -6.93 -6.56
CA LEU A 194 2.16 -7.16 -7.60
C LEU A 194 3.53 -6.64 -7.16
N SER A 195 4.58 -7.38 -7.51
CA SER A 195 5.95 -6.94 -7.30
C SER A 195 6.22 -5.63 -8.04
N PRO A 196 7.06 -4.74 -7.48
CA PRO A 196 7.42 -3.51 -8.17
C PRO A 196 8.04 -3.80 -9.54
N PRO A 197 7.77 -2.97 -10.56
CA PRO A 197 8.28 -3.19 -11.91
C PRO A 197 9.82 -3.25 -11.90
N THR A 198 10.39 -4.18 -12.66
CA THR A 198 11.83 -4.28 -12.85
C THR A 198 12.35 -3.06 -13.59
N LEU A 199 13.23 -2.31 -12.95
CA LEU A 199 13.82 -1.11 -13.52
C LEU A 199 14.92 -1.49 -14.53
N PRO A 200 15.07 -0.77 -15.66
CA PRO A 200 16.11 -1.05 -16.66
C PRO A 200 17.50 -0.99 -16.04
N LYS A 201 18.38 -1.96 -16.31
CA LYS A 201 19.77 -1.90 -15.85
C LYS A 201 20.40 -0.63 -16.41
N LEU A 202 20.99 0.19 -15.54
CA LEU A 202 21.80 1.32 -15.98
C LEU A 202 23.16 0.79 -16.44
N GLU A 203 23.70 1.39 -17.49
CA GLU A 203 25.09 1.17 -17.89
C GLU A 203 26.03 1.58 -16.74
N ASP A 204 27.22 0.96 -16.67
CA ASP A 204 28.13 0.93 -15.52
C ASP A 204 28.69 2.29 -15.04
N GLU A 205 28.18 3.43 -15.53
CA GLU A 205 28.56 4.78 -15.10
C GLU A 205 27.45 5.63 -14.47
N PHE A 206 26.18 5.17 -14.42
CA PHE A 206 25.15 5.96 -13.73
C PHE A 206 25.22 5.76 -12.22
N LEU A 207 25.90 6.69 -11.55
CA LEU A 207 25.91 6.76 -10.10
C LEU A 207 24.54 7.26 -9.60
N ILE A 208 23.94 6.54 -8.65
CA ILE A 208 22.66 6.92 -8.03
C ILE A 208 22.71 8.32 -7.43
N GLU A 209 23.87 8.73 -6.92
CA GLU A 209 24.11 10.07 -6.43
C GLU A 209 23.85 11.14 -7.49
N ASP A 210 24.30 10.91 -8.73
CA ASP A 210 24.13 11.86 -9.82
C ASP A 210 22.67 11.95 -10.25
N GLY A 211 21.96 10.81 -10.24
CA GLY A 211 20.50 10.80 -10.41
C GLY A 211 19.77 11.63 -9.34
N LEU A 212 20.17 11.51 -8.06
CA LEU A 212 19.57 12.29 -6.97
C LEU A 212 19.90 13.78 -7.08
N ARG A 213 21.13 14.13 -7.48
CA ARG A 213 21.55 15.51 -7.71
C ARG A 213 20.85 16.13 -8.91
N GLN A 214 20.72 15.40 -10.00
CA GLN A 214 20.00 15.85 -11.19
C GLN A 214 18.52 16.10 -10.88
N LEU A 215 17.90 15.20 -10.11
CA LEU A 215 16.54 15.40 -9.63
C LEU A 215 16.43 16.64 -8.74
N LEU A 216 17.36 16.85 -7.80
CA LEU A 216 17.36 18.06 -6.97
C LEU A 216 17.57 19.34 -7.78
N ALA A 217 18.43 19.30 -8.79
CA ALA A 217 18.73 20.44 -9.65
C ALA A 217 17.54 20.83 -10.55
N SER A 218 16.65 19.89 -10.88
CA SER A 218 15.45 20.17 -11.67
C SER A 218 14.30 20.76 -10.85
N LEU A 219 14.40 20.76 -9.51
CA LEU A 219 13.32 21.26 -8.65
C LEU A 219 13.34 22.80 -8.53
N PRO A 220 12.16 23.44 -8.51
CA PRO A 220 12.07 24.87 -8.30
C PRO A 220 12.68 25.29 -6.96
N GLN A 221 13.35 26.45 -6.94
CA GLN A 221 13.82 27.10 -5.71
C GLN A 221 12.78 28.09 -5.14
N SER A 222 11.65 28.28 -5.83
CA SER A 222 10.49 29.04 -5.36
C SER A 222 9.67 28.23 -4.34
N GLU A 223 8.89 28.91 -3.50
CA GLU A 223 7.99 28.32 -2.49
C GLU A 223 8.65 27.55 -1.35
N VAL A 224 9.98 27.49 -1.35
CA VAL A 224 10.79 26.91 -0.27
C VAL A 224 11.56 28.00 0.45
N ASP A 225 11.77 27.81 1.75
CA ASP A 225 12.48 28.80 2.55
C ASP A 225 13.97 28.83 2.23
N GLN A 226 14.62 29.92 2.63
CA GLN A 226 16.05 30.16 2.45
C GLN A 226 16.93 29.02 3.02
N CYS A 227 16.48 28.33 4.07
CA CYS A 227 17.20 27.18 4.60
C CYS A 227 17.12 25.93 3.72
N VAL A 228 15.96 25.68 3.12
CA VAL A 228 15.83 24.58 2.16
C VAL A 228 16.69 24.88 0.94
N GLN A 229 16.66 26.11 0.42
CA GLN A 229 17.55 26.56 -0.65
C GLN A 229 19.02 26.38 -0.30
N TYR A 230 19.42 26.75 0.93
CA TYR A 230 20.78 26.56 1.41
C TYR A 230 21.20 25.08 1.43
N PHE A 231 20.39 24.20 2.04
CA PHE A 231 20.70 22.76 2.10
C PHE A 231 20.65 22.09 0.72
N THR A 232 19.77 22.53 -0.17
CA THR A 232 19.75 22.06 -1.56
C THR A 232 21.01 22.50 -2.29
N SER A 233 21.44 23.75 -2.13
CA SER A 233 22.70 24.23 -2.69
C SER A 233 23.90 23.47 -2.13
N LEU A 234 23.87 23.09 -0.84
CA LEU A 234 24.90 22.30 -0.20
C LEU A 234 24.95 20.89 -0.79
N ALA A 235 23.80 20.21 -0.92
CA ALA A 235 23.71 18.89 -1.51
C ALA A 235 24.20 18.84 -2.97
N LEU A 236 23.98 19.91 -3.73
CA LEU A 236 24.45 20.05 -5.12
C LEU A 236 25.95 20.39 -5.21
N ARG A 237 26.48 21.19 -4.28
CA ARG A 237 27.90 21.63 -4.27
C ARG A 237 28.84 20.62 -3.66
N GLU A 238 28.38 19.82 -2.70
CA GLU A 238 29.16 18.77 -2.04
C GLU A 238 29.37 17.58 -2.99
N SER A 239 30.28 17.76 -3.96
CA SER A 239 30.91 16.65 -4.66
C SER A 239 31.86 15.93 -3.70
N THR A 240 32.15 14.66 -3.97
CA THR A 240 33.08 13.81 -3.19
C THR A 240 34.44 14.49 -2.95
N GLN A 241 34.84 15.41 -3.84
CA GLN A 241 36.06 16.23 -3.73
C GLN A 241 35.98 17.41 -2.73
N SER A 242 34.80 17.99 -2.49
CA SER A 242 34.64 19.13 -1.57
C SER A 242 34.53 18.73 -0.09
N LEU A 243 33.99 17.55 0.23
CA LEU A 243 34.07 17.04 1.60
C LEU A 243 35.45 16.49 1.93
N ALA A 244 36.16 16.01 0.89
CA ALA A 244 37.54 15.59 1.03
C ALA A 244 38.45 16.75 1.45
N SER A 245 38.23 17.95 0.90
CA SER A 245 38.95 19.17 1.29
C SER A 245 38.54 19.73 2.65
N GLN A 246 37.30 19.53 3.10
CA GLN A 246 36.86 19.94 4.45
C GLN A 246 37.43 19.04 5.57
N ARG A 247 37.68 17.76 5.28
CA ARG A 247 38.35 16.83 6.21
C ARG A 247 39.87 16.85 6.06
N GLY A 248 40.34 17.10 4.85
CA GLY A 248 41.74 17.38 4.54
C GLY A 248 42.09 18.82 4.89
N GLY A 249 42.05 19.15 6.18
CA GLY A 249 42.83 20.29 6.65
C GLY A 249 44.28 20.09 6.22
N LEU A 250 44.92 21.13 5.70
CA LEU A 250 46.35 21.12 5.43
C LEU A 250 47.04 21.00 6.79
N TRP A 251 47.42 19.80 7.20
CA TRP A 251 48.21 19.58 8.41
C TRP A 251 49.63 20.07 8.14
N CYS A 252 49.88 21.36 8.38
CA CYS A 252 51.20 21.96 8.24
C CYS A 252 52.07 21.66 9.47
N PHE A 253 52.68 20.47 9.52
CA PHE A 253 53.88 20.28 10.35
C PHE A 253 55.09 20.76 9.55
N GLY A 254 55.40 22.07 9.63
CA GLY A 254 56.73 22.61 9.32
C GLY A 254 57.37 22.23 7.96
N GLY A 255 56.60 22.09 6.88
CA GLY A 255 57.13 21.80 5.54
C GLY A 255 56.04 21.68 4.47
N ASN A 256 56.45 21.63 3.19
CA ASN A 256 55.57 21.55 2.01
C ASN A 256 54.55 20.41 2.18
N GLY A 257 53.27 20.76 2.34
CA GLY A 257 52.18 19.82 2.60
C GLY A 257 52.02 18.77 1.50
N LEU A 258 52.00 17.50 1.89
CA LEU A 258 51.80 16.38 0.97
C LEU A 258 50.30 16.24 0.61
N PRO A 259 49.93 16.03 -0.67
CA PRO A 259 48.55 15.84 -1.13
C PRO A 259 47.97 14.45 -0.80
N TYR A 260 48.54 13.74 0.18
CA TYR A 260 48.20 12.35 0.52
C TYR A 260 46.81 12.20 1.18
N ALA A 261 46.18 13.29 1.64
CA ALA A 261 44.87 13.24 2.30
C ALA A 261 43.68 13.11 1.32
N GLN A 262 43.84 13.35 0.01
CA GLN A 262 42.73 13.28 -0.95
C GLN A 262 42.25 11.84 -1.23
N SER A 263 43.13 10.85 -1.10
CA SER A 263 42.78 9.42 -1.30
C SER A 263 42.12 8.78 -0.06
N LEU A 264 42.26 9.38 1.13
CA LEU A 264 41.72 8.88 2.40
C LEU A 264 40.39 9.54 2.79
N THR A 265 39.89 10.46 1.97
CA THR A 265 38.78 11.36 2.33
C THR A 265 37.55 11.24 1.42
N SER A 266 37.46 10.19 0.60
CA SER A 266 36.23 9.89 -0.13
C SER A 266 35.07 9.73 0.85
N VAL A 267 34.02 10.52 0.65
CA VAL A 267 32.79 10.41 1.42
C VAL A 267 32.12 9.11 0.98
N PRO A 268 31.70 8.24 1.91
CA PRO A 268 30.87 7.10 1.57
C PRO A 268 29.65 7.57 0.77
N SER A 269 29.38 6.95 -0.36
CA SER A 269 28.27 7.30 -1.26
C SER A 269 26.92 7.41 -0.53
N GLU A 270 26.73 6.57 0.48
CA GLU A 270 25.57 6.59 1.38
C GLU A 270 25.35 7.95 2.08
N LYS A 271 26.42 8.66 2.47
CA LYS A 271 26.27 9.97 3.13
C LYS A 271 25.75 11.02 2.17
N VAL A 272 26.27 11.05 0.94
CA VAL A 272 25.81 11.94 -0.13
C VAL A 272 24.34 11.67 -0.43
N GLU A 273 23.99 10.39 -0.67
CA GLU A 273 22.61 9.95 -0.90
C GLU A 273 21.70 10.39 0.26
N SER A 274 22.15 10.20 1.50
CA SER A 274 21.40 10.64 2.69
C SER A 274 21.18 12.15 2.74
N PHE A 275 22.14 12.98 2.33
CA PHE A 275 21.97 14.43 2.30
C PHE A 275 21.02 14.85 1.19
N CYS A 276 21.16 14.27 -0.01
CA CYS A 276 20.25 14.53 -1.12
C CYS A 276 18.81 14.16 -0.76
N LEU A 277 18.61 13.00 -0.13
CA LEU A 277 17.30 12.57 0.33
C LEU A 277 16.73 13.48 1.43
N GLN A 278 17.57 14.05 2.30
CA GLN A 278 17.11 15.02 3.29
C GLN A 278 16.61 16.32 2.65
N ALA A 279 17.29 16.81 1.61
CA ALA A 279 16.82 17.95 0.83
C ALA A 279 15.52 17.61 0.09
N LEU A 280 15.44 16.43 -0.56
CA LEU A 280 14.23 15.95 -1.23
C LEU A 280 13.04 15.81 -0.27
N VAL A 281 13.25 15.38 0.98
CA VAL A 281 12.19 15.38 2.00
C VAL A 281 11.60 16.78 2.19
N GLN A 282 12.41 17.84 2.20
CA GLN A 282 11.89 19.21 2.35
C GLN A 282 11.14 19.67 1.11
N HIS A 283 11.69 19.44 -0.08
CA HIS A 283 11.00 19.77 -1.34
C HIS A 283 9.67 19.00 -1.48
N SER A 284 9.62 17.73 -1.08
CA SER A 284 8.40 16.92 -1.12
C SER A 284 7.28 17.42 -0.19
N LYS A 285 7.55 18.35 0.73
CA LYS A 285 6.49 18.98 1.54
C LYS A 285 5.68 20.00 0.76
N VAL A 286 6.22 20.52 -0.34
CA VAL A 286 5.58 21.54 -1.18
C VAL A 286 4.79 20.84 -2.30
N PRO A 287 3.46 21.03 -2.39
CA PRO A 287 2.63 20.30 -3.36
C PRO A 287 3.06 20.48 -4.81
N SER A 288 3.46 21.68 -5.23
CA SER A 288 3.91 21.99 -6.59
C SER A 288 5.20 21.24 -6.95
N HIS A 289 6.09 21.04 -5.99
CA HIS A 289 7.35 20.32 -6.20
C HIS A 289 7.13 18.81 -6.30
N CYS A 290 6.12 18.25 -5.62
CA CYS A 290 5.78 16.84 -5.72
C CYS A 290 5.49 16.41 -7.17
N ASP A 291 4.75 17.24 -7.92
CA ASP A 291 4.44 16.96 -9.32
C ASP A 291 5.72 16.94 -10.17
N HIS A 292 6.66 17.87 -9.91
CA HIS A 292 7.97 17.90 -10.57
C HIS A 292 8.83 16.68 -10.21
N ILE A 293 8.80 16.22 -8.95
CA ILE A 293 9.52 15.02 -8.50
C ILE A 293 9.04 13.80 -9.30
N VAL A 294 7.73 13.62 -9.43
CA VAL A 294 7.15 12.48 -10.17
C VAL A 294 7.41 12.61 -11.68
N ALA A 295 7.23 13.80 -12.26
CA ALA A 295 7.46 14.05 -13.69
C ALA A 295 8.91 13.78 -14.13
N ASN A 296 9.89 14.02 -13.24
CA ASN A 296 11.30 13.75 -13.50
C ASN A 296 11.74 12.32 -13.13
N GLY A 297 10.82 11.36 -12.98
CA GLY A 297 11.15 9.95 -12.71
C GLY A 297 11.61 9.68 -11.27
N GLY A 298 11.26 10.56 -10.33
CA GLY A 298 11.69 10.45 -8.93
C GLY A 298 11.20 9.16 -8.25
N LEU A 299 10.02 8.64 -8.61
CA LEU A 299 9.50 7.39 -8.02
C LEU A 299 10.39 6.19 -8.36
N GLN A 300 10.86 6.07 -9.60
CA GLN A 300 11.72 5.00 -10.07
C GLN A 300 13.13 5.13 -9.48
N LEU A 301 13.66 6.35 -9.41
CA LEU A 301 14.95 6.62 -8.78
C LEU A 301 14.93 6.24 -7.29
N LEU A 302 13.90 6.67 -6.56
CA LEU A 302 13.73 6.32 -5.14
C LEU A 302 13.60 4.82 -4.94
N GLN A 303 12.92 4.11 -5.85
CA GLN A 303 12.77 2.66 -5.79
C GLN A 303 14.12 1.96 -5.97
N ARG A 304 14.96 2.46 -6.88
CA ARG A 304 16.34 1.98 -7.07
C ARG A 304 17.20 2.20 -5.82
N VAL A 305 17.15 3.40 -5.23
CA VAL A 305 17.88 3.70 -3.98
C VAL A 305 17.39 2.80 -2.84
N TYR A 306 16.08 2.60 -2.74
CA TYR A 306 15.46 1.74 -1.74
C TYR A 306 15.93 0.29 -1.88
N GLN A 307 16.03 -0.23 -3.10
CA GLN A 307 16.53 -1.59 -3.37
C GLN A 307 18.03 -1.74 -3.09
N LEU A 308 18.85 -0.73 -3.39
CA LEU A 308 20.29 -0.78 -3.16
C LEU A 308 20.62 -0.69 -1.66
N ARG A 309 19.95 0.20 -0.92
CA ARG A 309 20.29 0.57 0.46
C ARG A 309 19.37 -0.07 1.49
N ARG A 310 19.05 -1.37 1.35
CA ARG A 310 18.16 -2.09 2.29
C ARG A 310 18.69 -2.13 3.73
N ASP A 311 20.01 -2.06 3.87
CA ASP A 311 20.76 -2.03 5.12
C ASP A 311 20.66 -0.68 5.86
N SER A 312 20.57 0.43 5.12
CA SER A 312 20.55 1.77 5.71
C SER A 312 19.14 2.22 6.12
N GLN A 313 18.77 1.95 7.37
CA GLN A 313 17.47 2.37 7.93
C GLN A 313 17.20 3.88 7.78
N LYS A 314 18.25 4.71 7.82
CA LYS A 314 18.16 6.17 7.66
C LYS A 314 17.68 6.56 6.27
N ILE A 315 18.23 5.92 5.23
CA ILE A 315 17.86 6.14 3.83
C ILE A 315 16.44 5.62 3.59
N GLN A 316 16.17 4.36 3.97
CA GLN A 316 14.85 3.74 3.85
C GLN A 316 13.75 4.62 4.45
N ARG A 317 13.97 5.11 5.68
CA ARG A 317 13.04 6.02 6.36
C ARG A 317 12.81 7.31 5.57
N ASN A 318 13.86 7.95 5.07
CA ASN A 318 13.70 9.20 4.32
C ASN A 318 12.95 8.99 2.99
N ILE A 319 13.17 7.86 2.32
CA ILE A 319 12.44 7.51 1.10
C ILE A 319 10.94 7.34 1.40
N VAL A 320 10.58 6.53 2.40
CA VAL A 320 9.18 6.33 2.79
C VAL A 320 8.52 7.65 3.25
N ARG A 321 9.28 8.54 3.89
CA ARG A 321 8.83 9.90 4.21
C ARG A 321 8.49 10.72 2.97
N ILE A 322 9.34 10.69 1.94
CA ILE A 322 9.08 11.37 0.66
C ILE A 322 7.79 10.81 0.05
N ILE A 323 7.65 9.48 -0.06
CA ILE A 323 6.44 8.84 -0.61
C ILE A 323 5.19 9.25 0.19
N GLY A 324 5.27 9.31 1.52
CA GLY A 324 4.17 9.75 2.36
C GLY A 324 3.78 11.23 2.17
N ASN A 325 4.72 12.07 1.73
CA ASN A 325 4.41 13.46 1.36
C ASN A 325 3.80 13.55 -0.04
N LEU A 326 4.32 12.80 -1.02
CA LEU A 326 3.71 12.68 -2.35
C LEU A 326 2.26 12.18 -2.26
N ALA A 327 1.98 11.25 -1.35
CA ALA A 327 0.64 10.71 -1.09
C ALA A 327 -0.39 11.76 -0.60
N LEU A 328 0.02 12.96 -0.17
CA LEU A 328 -0.92 14.05 0.15
C LEU A 328 -1.62 14.61 -1.09
N ASN A 329 -0.98 14.49 -2.26
CA ASN A 329 -1.49 14.94 -3.55
C ASN A 329 -2.27 13.81 -4.22
N GLN A 330 -3.58 13.99 -4.35
CA GLN A 330 -4.48 12.98 -4.93
C GLN A 330 -4.20 12.70 -6.42
N SER A 331 -3.68 13.70 -7.15
CA SER A 331 -3.26 13.55 -8.55
C SER A 331 -2.21 12.45 -8.72
N LEU A 332 -1.31 12.28 -7.75
CA LEU A 332 -0.16 11.38 -7.83
C LEU A 332 -0.47 9.97 -7.31
N HIS A 333 -1.68 9.71 -6.81
CA HIS A 333 -2.03 8.42 -6.20
C HIS A 333 -1.87 7.26 -7.20
N THR A 334 -2.31 7.47 -8.44
CA THR A 334 -2.19 6.47 -9.51
C THR A 334 -0.72 6.16 -9.82
N ASP A 335 0.13 7.19 -9.94
CA ASP A 335 1.55 7.02 -10.24
C ASP A 335 2.29 6.27 -9.13
N ILE A 336 1.99 6.59 -7.86
CA ILE A 336 2.56 5.90 -6.69
C ILE A 336 2.19 4.41 -6.70
N VAL A 337 0.93 4.08 -7.01
CA VAL A 337 0.47 2.69 -7.02
C VAL A 337 1.04 1.93 -8.22
N GLN A 338 1.04 2.51 -9.41
CA GLN A 338 1.56 1.88 -10.63
C GLN A 338 3.08 1.65 -10.61
N SER A 339 3.83 2.54 -9.93
CA SER A 339 5.27 2.34 -9.71
C SER A 339 5.60 1.26 -8.66
N GLY A 340 4.59 0.62 -8.06
CA GLY A 340 4.76 -0.51 -7.16
C GLY A 340 5.07 -0.13 -5.70
N TRP A 341 4.98 1.16 -5.34
CA TRP A 341 5.21 1.58 -3.95
C TRP A 341 4.17 1.02 -2.98
N LEU A 342 2.96 0.68 -3.44
CA LEU A 342 1.91 0.16 -2.56
C LEU A 342 2.36 -1.13 -1.84
N ARG A 343 3.01 -2.05 -2.55
CA ARG A 343 3.57 -3.27 -1.95
C ARG A 343 4.65 -2.95 -0.92
N VAL A 344 5.55 -2.04 -1.26
CA VAL A 344 6.65 -1.60 -0.38
C VAL A 344 6.09 -0.96 0.89
N LEU A 345 5.04 -0.13 0.77
CA LEU A 345 4.37 0.51 1.90
C LEU A 345 3.63 -0.52 2.77
N ALA A 346 2.94 -1.51 2.17
CA ALA A 346 2.27 -2.57 2.92
C ALA A 346 3.27 -3.44 3.71
N GLU A 347 4.41 -3.78 3.11
CA GLU A 347 5.52 -4.48 3.78
C GLU A 347 6.14 -3.62 4.90
N THR A 348 6.45 -2.36 4.60
CA THR A 348 7.07 -1.44 5.56
C THR A 348 6.15 -1.15 6.75
N ALA A 349 4.84 -1.06 6.53
CA ALA A 349 3.86 -0.86 7.61
C ALA A 349 3.84 -2.02 8.62
N GLN A 350 4.23 -3.22 8.18
CA GLN A 350 4.36 -4.43 9.02
C GLN A 350 5.78 -4.57 9.63
N SER A 351 6.71 -3.67 9.32
CA SER A 351 8.08 -3.76 9.83
C SER A 351 8.14 -3.60 11.35
N PRO A 352 9.09 -4.27 12.03
CA PRO A 352 9.28 -4.12 13.47
C PRO A 352 9.81 -2.72 13.84
N HIS A 353 10.38 -1.99 12.88
CA HIS A 353 10.93 -0.64 13.09
C HIS A 353 9.83 0.42 13.12
N ILE A 354 9.50 0.92 14.32
CA ILE A 354 8.35 1.79 14.53
C ILE A 354 8.32 3.04 13.65
N MET A 355 9.47 3.69 13.42
CA MET A 355 9.55 4.92 12.62
C MET A 355 9.18 4.66 11.16
N GLN A 356 9.73 3.59 10.58
CA GLN A 356 9.47 3.23 9.18
C GLN A 356 8.01 2.81 9.02
N ALA A 357 7.52 1.94 9.91
CA ALA A 357 6.14 1.50 9.93
C ALA A 357 5.16 2.68 10.06
N SER A 358 5.45 3.67 10.90
CA SER A 358 4.56 4.82 11.07
C SER A 358 4.55 5.76 9.86
N HIS A 359 5.69 5.98 9.19
CA HIS A 359 5.69 6.74 7.93
C HIS A 359 4.95 6.00 6.82
N ALA A 360 5.07 4.67 6.74
CA ALA A 360 4.33 3.85 5.78
C ALA A 360 2.82 3.88 6.07
N ALA A 361 2.42 3.73 7.33
CA ALA A 361 1.02 3.85 7.75
C ALA A 361 0.44 5.24 7.40
N ARG A 362 1.20 6.32 7.61
CA ARG A 362 0.81 7.68 7.19
C ARG A 362 0.61 7.78 5.68
N ALA A 363 1.54 7.22 4.89
CA ALA A 363 1.43 7.21 3.43
C ALA A 363 0.17 6.46 2.98
N LEU A 364 -0.07 5.27 3.52
CA LEU A 364 -1.27 4.46 3.22
C LEU A 364 -2.57 5.18 3.62
N ALA A 365 -2.61 5.83 4.78
CA ALA A 365 -3.77 6.63 5.19
C ALA A 365 -4.04 7.81 4.24
N ASN A 366 -2.99 8.48 3.76
CA ASN A 366 -3.13 9.57 2.79
C ASN A 366 -3.57 9.06 1.40
N LEU A 367 -3.12 7.89 0.98
CA LEU A 367 -3.60 7.22 -0.25
C LEU A 367 -5.07 6.79 -0.14
N ASP A 368 -5.54 6.46 1.06
CA ASP A 368 -6.90 5.95 1.27
C ASP A 368 -7.96 7.06 1.29
N ARG A 369 -8.45 7.44 0.11
CA ARG A 369 -9.55 8.41 -0.04
C ARG A 369 -10.95 7.79 0.03
N ASP A 370 -11.04 6.47 0.23
CA ASP A 370 -12.32 5.79 0.46
C ASP A 370 -12.78 5.96 1.91
N THR A 371 -11.84 5.79 2.85
CA THR A 371 -12.16 5.80 4.27
C THR A 371 -11.69 7.03 5.03
N GLU A 372 -10.54 7.59 4.67
CA GLU A 372 -9.97 8.76 5.35
C GLU A 372 -10.30 10.03 4.57
N VAL A 373 -10.94 10.96 5.25
CA VAL A 373 -11.14 12.32 4.71
C VAL A 373 -9.94 13.20 5.08
N GLN A 374 -9.40 12.98 6.28
CA GLN A 374 -8.31 13.75 6.85
C GLN A 374 -7.00 13.54 6.07
N LYS A 375 -6.08 14.50 6.20
CA LYS A 375 -4.75 14.47 5.58
C LYS A 375 -3.68 14.61 6.66
N TYR A 376 -2.74 13.67 6.68
CA TYR A 376 -1.70 13.60 7.70
C TYR A 376 -0.37 14.12 7.12
N GLN A 377 -0.05 15.37 7.45
CA GLN A 377 1.18 16.05 7.02
C GLN A 377 2.44 15.46 7.68
N ASP A 378 3.63 15.76 7.14
CA ASP A 378 4.90 15.29 7.72
C ASP A 378 5.07 15.77 9.17
N GLY A 379 5.48 14.84 10.03
CA GLY A 379 5.58 15.03 11.49
C GLY A 379 4.30 14.70 12.26
N VAL A 380 3.16 14.46 11.61
CA VAL A 380 1.95 13.92 12.27
C VAL A 380 1.91 12.39 12.08
N TYR A 381 2.08 11.66 13.18
CA TYR A 381 2.14 10.21 13.22
C TYR A 381 0.82 9.64 13.70
N VAL A 382 0.19 8.80 12.87
CA VAL A 382 -1.00 8.03 13.26
C VAL A 382 -0.54 6.76 13.96
N LEU A 383 -0.73 6.71 15.28
CA LEU A 383 -0.38 5.55 16.09
C LEU A 383 -1.53 4.55 16.12
N HIS A 384 -2.77 5.03 16.22
CA HIS A 384 -3.97 4.20 16.20
C HIS A 384 -5.20 5.01 15.70
N PRO A 385 -6.10 4.44 14.88
CA PRO A 385 -5.95 3.19 14.14
C PRO A 385 -5.04 3.35 12.91
N GLN A 386 -4.14 2.38 12.68
CA GLN A 386 -3.32 2.35 11.45
C GLN A 386 -4.06 1.71 10.27
N CYS A 387 -4.92 0.74 10.57
CA CYS A 387 -5.73 -0.01 9.61
C CYS A 387 -7.16 0.54 9.54
N ARG A 388 -7.90 0.16 8.49
CA ARG A 388 -9.33 0.50 8.37
C ARG A 388 -10.10 -0.14 9.52
N THR A 389 -10.94 0.64 10.20
CA THR A 389 -11.83 0.15 11.26
C THR A 389 -13.26 0.62 10.99
N SER A 390 -14.23 -0.22 11.37
CA SER A 390 -15.65 0.13 11.40
C SER A 390 -16.07 0.75 12.74
N GLN A 391 -15.22 0.64 13.77
CA GLN A 391 -15.53 1.18 15.09
C GLN A 391 -15.48 2.72 15.07
N PRO A 392 -16.47 3.40 15.67
CA PRO A 392 -16.47 4.86 15.75
C PRO A 392 -15.38 5.35 16.70
N ILE A 393 -14.68 6.40 16.29
CA ILE A 393 -13.69 7.08 17.12
C ILE A 393 -14.40 8.04 18.08
N LYS A 394 -14.25 7.82 19.39
CA LYS A 394 -14.88 8.66 20.43
C LYS A 394 -14.12 9.96 20.69
N ALA A 395 -12.79 9.91 20.69
CA ALA A 395 -11.94 11.05 21.00
C ALA A 395 -10.55 10.92 20.36
N ASP A 396 -9.84 12.04 20.30
CA ASP A 396 -8.43 12.10 19.92
C ASP A 396 -7.54 12.19 21.15
N VAL A 397 -6.46 11.40 21.20
CA VAL A 397 -5.38 11.57 22.18
C VAL A 397 -4.13 12.01 21.45
N LEU A 398 -3.60 13.17 21.85
CA LEU A 398 -2.52 13.84 21.15
C LEU A 398 -1.26 13.90 22.00
N PHE A 399 -0.23 13.17 21.56
CA PHE A 399 1.07 13.08 22.22
C PHE A 399 2.07 14.07 21.63
N VAL A 400 2.49 15.05 22.44
CA VAL A 400 3.42 16.13 22.06
C VAL A 400 4.72 16.00 22.86
N HIS A 401 5.81 15.63 22.18
CA HIS A 401 7.09 15.46 22.87
C HIS A 401 7.66 16.78 23.40
N GLY A 402 8.60 16.70 24.34
CA GLY A 402 9.33 17.87 24.84
C GLY A 402 10.68 18.08 24.13
N LEU A 403 11.51 18.89 24.77
CA LEU A 403 12.81 19.33 24.28
C LEU A 403 13.78 18.16 24.07
N LEU A 404 14.56 18.15 22.97
CA LEU A 404 15.43 17.03 22.55
C LEU A 404 14.71 15.67 22.38
N GLY A 405 13.38 15.69 22.41
CA GLY A 405 12.51 14.55 22.21
C GLY A 405 12.21 14.30 20.74
N ALA A 406 11.50 13.20 20.51
CA ALA A 406 10.82 12.85 19.27
C ALA A 406 9.65 11.93 19.63
N ALA A 407 8.71 11.71 18.70
CA ALA A 407 7.54 10.85 18.93
C ALA A 407 7.92 9.49 19.55
N PHE A 408 8.84 8.75 18.91
CA PHE A 408 9.26 7.41 19.34
C PHE A 408 10.45 7.42 20.32
N LYS A 409 11.03 8.58 20.61
CA LYS A 409 12.07 8.72 21.63
C LYS A 409 11.46 9.01 23.00
N THR A 410 10.38 9.78 23.04
CA THR A 410 9.76 10.24 24.28
C THR A 410 8.77 9.22 24.81
N TRP A 411 7.95 8.66 23.90
CA TRP A 411 6.82 7.82 24.25
C TRP A 411 7.11 6.34 24.04
N ARG A 412 8.13 5.81 24.74
CA ARG A 412 8.57 4.41 24.62
C ARG A 412 8.68 3.74 25.97
N GLN A 413 8.77 2.41 26.02
CA GLN A 413 9.04 1.71 27.28
C GLN A 413 10.39 2.11 27.85
N LYS A 414 10.54 2.05 29.18
CA LYS A 414 11.83 2.31 29.85
C LYS A 414 12.91 1.40 29.26
N ASP A 415 14.08 1.97 28.99
CA ASP A 415 15.21 1.20 28.49
C ASP A 415 15.66 0.21 29.59
N CYS A 416 15.85 -1.06 29.25
CA CYS A 416 16.35 -2.06 30.19
C CYS A 416 17.89 -2.05 30.20
N ASP A 417 18.51 -2.02 31.38
CA ASP A 417 19.96 -2.19 31.55
C ASP A 417 20.34 -3.67 31.46
N LEU A 418 20.11 -4.30 30.31
CA LEU A 418 20.49 -5.69 30.07
C LEU A 418 21.93 -5.79 29.56
N THR A 419 22.66 -6.79 30.07
CA THR A 419 24.00 -7.14 29.58
C THR A 419 23.94 -7.70 28.15
N GLU A 420 25.02 -7.60 27.38
CA GLU A 420 25.05 -8.08 25.96
C GLU A 420 24.73 -9.58 25.83
N HIS A 421 24.97 -10.36 26.88
CA HIS A 421 24.58 -11.78 26.96
C HIS A 421 23.07 -12.02 27.10
N GLU A 422 22.32 -11.11 27.72
CA GLU A 422 20.86 -11.22 27.86
C GLU A 422 20.13 -10.74 26.59
N LYS A 423 20.76 -9.83 25.83
CA LYS A 423 20.27 -9.40 24.50
C LYS A 423 20.33 -10.51 23.45
N SER A 424 21.24 -11.46 23.59
CA SER A 424 21.44 -12.59 22.68
C SER A 424 20.61 -13.83 23.03
N ALA A 425 20.00 -13.85 24.23
CA ALA A 425 19.20 -14.98 24.74
C ALA A 425 17.70 -14.92 24.38
N GLY A 426 17.25 -13.94 23.57
CA GLY A 426 15.86 -13.88 23.09
C GLY A 426 14.81 -13.44 24.12
N ILE A 427 15.21 -12.86 25.26
CA ILE A 427 14.31 -12.34 26.33
C ILE A 427 13.57 -11.05 25.88
N HIS A 428 13.41 -10.84 24.57
CA HIS A 428 12.91 -9.60 23.98
C HIS A 428 11.41 -9.63 23.63
N GLU A 429 10.67 -10.67 24.02
CA GLU A 429 9.30 -10.89 23.53
C GLU A 429 8.28 -9.80 23.93
N ASP A 430 8.51 -9.04 25.01
CA ASP A 430 7.52 -8.07 25.53
C ASP A 430 7.92 -6.59 25.46
N TYR A 431 9.07 -6.21 24.87
CA TYR A 431 9.48 -4.80 24.80
C TYR A 431 8.69 -4.02 23.74
N THR A 432 8.22 -2.81 24.08
CA THR A 432 7.56 -1.91 23.14
C THR A 432 8.33 -0.62 22.86
N GLU A 433 8.60 -0.37 21.57
CA GLU A 433 9.21 0.89 21.10
C GLU A 433 8.25 2.10 21.20
N CYS A 434 6.95 1.87 21.38
CA CYS A 434 5.94 2.94 21.45
C CYS A 434 4.71 2.48 22.23
N TRP A 435 4.71 2.70 23.55
CA TRP A 435 3.62 2.27 24.42
C TRP A 435 2.24 2.88 24.07
N PRO A 436 2.12 4.11 23.51
CA PRO A 436 0.81 4.60 23.08
C PRO A 436 0.25 3.82 21.88
N LYS A 437 1.13 3.33 20.99
CA LYS A 437 0.72 2.51 19.84
C LYS A 437 0.34 1.09 20.26
N SER A 438 1.04 0.52 21.24
CA SER A 438 0.84 -0.87 21.64
C SER A 438 -0.17 -0.99 22.78
N TRP A 439 0.17 -0.48 23.96
CA TRP A 439 -0.59 -0.66 25.18
C TRP A 439 -1.89 0.16 25.17
N LEU A 440 -1.80 1.47 24.94
CA LEU A 440 -2.97 2.35 24.98
C LEU A 440 -3.97 2.06 23.85
N ALA A 441 -3.48 1.76 22.64
CA ALA A 441 -4.35 1.37 21.53
C ALA A 441 -5.13 0.08 21.80
N ALA A 442 -4.50 -0.90 22.47
CA ALA A 442 -5.15 -2.15 22.86
C ALA A 442 -6.17 -1.94 24.00
N ASP A 443 -5.82 -1.13 24.98
CA ASP A 443 -6.66 -0.91 26.17
C ASP A 443 -7.83 0.06 25.87
N CYS A 444 -7.69 0.96 24.88
CA CYS A 444 -8.72 1.89 24.43
C CYS A 444 -8.85 1.92 22.89
N PRO A 445 -9.46 0.89 22.26
CA PRO A 445 -9.52 0.77 20.80
C PRO A 445 -10.41 1.81 20.11
N SER A 446 -11.31 2.45 20.85
CA SER A 446 -12.21 3.49 20.34
C SER A 446 -11.57 4.88 20.21
N LEU A 447 -10.27 5.01 20.50
CA LEU A 447 -9.53 6.26 20.40
C LEU A 447 -8.84 6.41 19.05
N ARG A 448 -8.60 7.66 18.65
CA ARG A 448 -7.56 7.98 17.67
C ARG A 448 -6.35 8.53 18.41
N ILE A 449 -5.23 7.84 18.33
CA ILE A 449 -3.99 8.20 18.99
C ILE A 449 -3.04 8.78 17.95
N LEU A 450 -2.66 10.03 18.16
CA LEU A 450 -1.73 10.76 17.30
C LEU A 450 -0.50 11.16 18.11
N SER A 451 0.67 11.13 17.49
CA SER A 451 1.85 11.79 18.02
C SER A 451 2.35 12.82 17.02
N VAL A 452 2.85 13.96 17.53
CA VAL A 452 3.35 15.01 16.65
C VAL A 452 4.77 15.39 16.98
N GLU A 453 5.55 15.58 15.93
CA GLU A 453 6.94 15.99 15.97
C GLU A 453 7.10 17.44 15.52
N TYR A 454 7.92 18.17 16.27
CA TYR A 454 8.38 19.51 15.95
C TYR A 454 9.87 19.62 16.29
N ASP A 455 10.60 20.48 15.58
CA ASP A 455 12.04 20.59 15.76
C ASP A 455 12.37 21.18 17.14
N THR A 456 13.04 20.40 17.99
CA THR A 456 13.40 20.78 19.38
C THR A 456 14.90 20.71 19.67
N HIS A 457 15.74 20.74 18.63
CA HIS A 457 17.19 20.66 18.79
C HIS A 457 17.73 21.80 19.68
N LEU A 458 18.44 21.45 20.76
CA LEU A 458 19.08 22.39 21.70
C LEU A 458 20.50 22.83 21.28
N SER A 459 21.17 22.07 20.41
CA SER A 459 22.58 22.30 20.06
C SER A 459 22.77 22.26 18.54
N ASP A 460 23.26 23.38 17.98
CA ASP A 460 23.45 23.64 16.54
C ASP A 460 24.73 22.96 15.98
N TRP A 461 24.94 21.64 16.17
CA TRP A 461 26.15 20.94 15.67
C TRP A 461 26.07 20.48 14.20
N ARG A 462 24.88 20.57 13.58
CA ARG A 462 24.72 20.41 12.12
C ARG A 462 24.84 21.75 11.42
N ALA A 463 25.21 21.73 10.13
CA ALA A 463 25.35 22.92 9.29
C ALA A 463 24.19 23.90 9.53
N LYS A 464 24.50 25.03 10.17
CA LYS A 464 23.53 26.02 10.61
C LYS A 464 23.07 26.77 9.37
N CYS A 465 21.78 26.72 9.07
CA CYS A 465 21.23 27.61 8.05
C CYS A 465 21.38 29.06 8.54
N PRO A 466 21.98 29.97 7.75
CA PRO A 466 22.15 31.38 8.15
C PRO A 466 20.82 32.10 8.45
N ALA A 467 19.71 31.65 7.86
CA ALA A 467 18.38 32.25 7.99
C ALA A 467 17.49 31.61 9.09
N GLU A 468 18.02 30.67 9.89
CA GLU A 468 17.23 29.84 10.82
C GLU A 468 16.59 30.62 11.99
N ASN A 469 17.07 31.83 12.29
CA ASN A 469 16.72 32.55 13.52
C ASN A 469 15.21 32.86 13.66
N GLN A 470 14.46 32.97 12.56
CA GLN A 470 13.01 33.22 12.59
C GLN A 470 12.17 31.96 12.86
N ARG A 471 12.66 30.76 12.48
CA ARG A 471 11.98 29.46 12.66
C ARG A 471 12.01 28.90 14.08
N LYS A 472 12.83 29.50 14.95
CA LYS A 472 13.01 29.03 16.33
C LYS A 472 11.90 29.48 17.29
N SER A 473 11.06 30.45 16.90
CA SER A 473 10.01 30.94 17.82
C SER A 473 8.96 29.86 18.09
N LEU A 474 8.57 29.73 19.35
CA LEU A 474 7.50 28.82 19.76
C LEU A 474 6.17 29.16 19.06
N ALA A 475 5.89 30.45 18.86
CA ALA A 475 4.68 30.93 18.19
C ALA A 475 4.60 30.50 16.72
N TYR A 476 5.70 30.56 15.97
CA TYR A 476 5.72 30.07 14.59
C TYR A 476 5.51 28.55 14.55
N ARG A 477 6.22 27.81 15.42
CA ARG A 477 6.11 26.35 15.51
C ARG A 477 4.70 25.90 15.92
N SER A 478 4.08 26.58 16.88
CA SER A 478 2.71 26.29 17.30
C SER A 478 1.70 26.59 16.19
N GLY A 479 1.90 27.68 15.43
CA GLY A 479 1.09 28.00 14.25
C GLY A 479 1.17 26.91 13.17
N GLU A 480 2.37 26.44 12.83
CA GLU A 480 2.57 25.36 11.86
C GLU A 480 2.00 24.03 12.35
N LEU A 481 2.22 23.70 13.63
CA LEU A 481 1.65 22.52 14.26
C LEU A 481 0.12 22.55 14.24
N LEU A 482 -0.49 23.69 14.57
CA LEU A 482 -1.93 23.86 14.56
C LEU A 482 -2.53 23.67 13.15
N LYS A 483 -1.87 24.18 12.11
CA LYS A 483 -2.28 23.95 10.71
C LYS A 483 -2.28 22.46 10.37
N LYS A 484 -1.22 21.73 10.75
CA LYS A 484 -1.11 20.28 10.55
C LYS A 484 -2.22 19.51 11.27
N LEU A 485 -2.49 19.87 12.53
CA LEU A 485 -3.52 19.26 13.35
C LEU A 485 -4.92 19.48 12.79
N LYS A 486 -5.22 20.71 12.35
CA LYS A 486 -6.49 21.02 11.68
C LYS A 486 -6.66 20.22 10.39
N ALA A 487 -5.61 20.08 9.57
CA ALA A 487 -5.65 19.26 8.36
C ALA A 487 -5.87 17.76 8.67
N ALA A 488 -5.39 17.29 9.83
CA ALA A 488 -5.64 15.96 10.35
C ALA A 488 -7.03 15.81 11.02
N GLY A 489 -7.88 16.85 11.00
CA GLY A 489 -9.21 16.85 11.61
C GLY A 489 -9.19 16.79 13.14
N VAL A 490 -8.11 17.25 13.79
CA VAL A 490 -8.05 17.36 15.25
C VAL A 490 -8.90 18.54 15.69
N GLY A 491 -9.77 18.31 16.68
CA GLY A 491 -10.74 19.29 17.18
C GLY A 491 -12.17 19.10 16.66
N GLU A 492 -12.40 18.16 15.73
CA GLU A 492 -13.76 17.73 15.32
C GLU A 492 -14.44 16.85 16.38
N ARG A 493 -13.67 16.35 17.35
CA ARG A 493 -14.08 15.49 18.46
C ARG A 493 -13.31 15.87 19.73
N PRO A 494 -13.71 15.40 20.93
CA PRO A 494 -12.98 15.68 22.16
C PRO A 494 -11.50 15.33 22.03
N VAL A 495 -10.63 16.18 22.56
CA VAL A 495 -9.16 16.03 22.46
C VAL A 495 -8.55 15.96 23.86
N VAL A 496 -7.80 14.90 24.12
CA VAL A 496 -6.95 14.75 25.30
C VAL A 496 -5.51 15.05 24.90
N TRP A 497 -4.90 16.04 25.54
CA TRP A 497 -3.51 16.41 25.29
C TRP A 497 -2.59 15.71 26.28
N VAL A 498 -1.56 15.04 25.77
CA VAL A 498 -0.50 14.42 26.56
C VAL A 498 0.82 15.05 26.13
N ALA A 499 1.44 15.82 27.00
CA ALA A 499 2.59 16.62 26.66
C ALA A 499 3.73 16.43 27.65
N HIS A 500 4.97 16.62 27.19
CA HIS A 500 6.16 16.57 28.03
C HIS A 500 6.86 17.94 28.08
N SER A 501 7.22 18.38 29.30
CA SER A 501 8.00 19.59 29.55
C SER A 501 7.39 20.85 28.89
N MET A 502 8.06 21.47 27.91
CA MET A 502 7.56 22.65 27.18
C MET A 502 6.23 22.46 26.45
N GLY A 503 5.75 21.22 26.30
CA GLY A 503 4.42 20.97 25.77
C GLY A 503 3.30 21.14 26.81
N ASP A 504 3.63 21.28 28.10
CA ASP A 504 2.67 21.52 29.17
C ASP A 504 2.12 22.95 29.08
N LEU A 505 0.79 23.06 29.15
CA LEU A 505 0.07 24.33 29.15
C LEU A 505 -0.06 24.91 30.57
N GLY A 506 0.42 24.19 31.59
CA GLY A 506 0.37 24.63 33.00
C GLY A 506 -1.03 24.52 33.61
N ILE A 507 -1.82 23.55 33.16
CA ILE A 507 -3.23 23.37 33.56
C ILE A 507 -3.40 21.95 34.14
N GLY A 508 -3.83 21.84 35.40
CA GLY A 508 -4.18 20.57 36.05
C GLY A 508 -3.54 20.38 37.43
N ASP A 509 -3.82 19.24 38.04
CA ASP A 509 -3.25 18.84 39.33
C ASP A 509 -1.81 18.35 39.17
N LEU A 510 -0.91 18.83 40.04
CA LEU A 510 0.48 18.36 40.10
C LEU A 510 0.56 17.06 40.89
N VAL A 511 1.19 16.04 40.28
CA VAL A 511 1.44 14.75 40.92
C VAL A 511 2.94 14.52 40.96
N GLU A 512 3.49 14.45 42.17
CA GLU A 512 4.90 14.10 42.37
C GLU A 512 5.12 12.61 42.10
N VAL A 513 6.15 12.28 41.33
CA VAL A 513 6.50 10.90 40.99
C VAL A 513 7.99 10.68 41.22
N ALA A 514 8.35 9.57 41.87
CA ALA A 514 9.73 9.19 42.15
C ALA A 514 10.45 8.63 40.90
N VAL A 515 10.44 9.36 39.79
CA VAL A 515 11.14 9.04 38.55
C VAL A 515 11.88 10.28 38.04
N ASP A 516 13.02 10.07 37.38
CA ASP A 516 13.74 11.19 36.79
C ASP A 516 12.99 11.79 35.58
N HIS A 517 13.40 12.99 35.19
CA HIS A 517 12.83 13.72 34.05
C HIS A 517 13.03 13.00 32.70
N LEU A 518 13.96 12.03 32.61
CA LEU A 518 14.24 11.27 31.38
C LEU A 518 13.30 10.07 31.20
N ASN A 519 12.79 9.55 32.31
CA ASN A 519 11.99 8.32 32.38
C ASN A 519 10.52 8.59 32.75
N ILE A 520 10.16 9.83 33.11
CA ILE A 520 8.77 10.23 33.42
C ILE A 520 7.76 9.90 32.31
N CYS A 521 8.19 9.83 31.05
CA CYS A 521 7.36 9.47 29.90
C CYS A 521 7.52 8.00 29.45
N LYS A 522 8.35 7.23 30.16
CA LYS A 522 8.75 5.87 29.81
C LYS A 522 8.34 4.88 30.88
N PRO A 523 7.06 4.44 30.91
CA PRO A 523 6.64 3.39 31.82
C PRO A 523 7.43 2.11 31.55
N GLU A 524 7.83 1.41 32.62
CA GLU A 524 8.58 0.15 32.50
C GLU A 524 7.69 -0.99 32.04
N LYS A 525 6.43 -1.03 32.52
CA LYS A 525 5.42 -2.05 32.25
C LYS A 525 4.01 -1.45 32.37
N LYS A 526 2.99 -2.16 31.87
CA LYS A 526 1.58 -1.77 31.98
C LYS A 526 1.08 -1.62 33.42
N ASP A 527 1.68 -2.32 34.38
CA ASP A 527 1.26 -2.28 35.77
C ASP A 527 1.84 -1.11 36.58
N THR A 528 2.73 -0.32 35.99
CA THR A 528 3.37 0.83 36.64
C THR A 528 2.39 1.96 36.95
N PHE A 529 2.71 2.72 38.00
CA PHE A 529 1.92 3.90 38.41
C PHE A 529 1.73 4.88 37.25
N LEU A 530 2.80 5.18 36.49
CA LEU A 530 2.78 6.10 35.36
C LEU A 530 1.70 5.69 34.33
N TYR A 531 1.77 4.44 33.85
CA TYR A 531 0.82 3.98 32.84
C TYR A 531 -0.61 3.90 33.37
N LYS A 532 -0.82 3.30 34.55
CA LYS A 532 -2.15 3.16 35.16
C LYS A 532 -2.81 4.52 35.41
N ARG A 533 -2.04 5.51 35.86
CA ARG A 533 -2.56 6.87 36.11
C ARG A 533 -2.93 7.56 34.79
N SER A 534 -2.08 7.47 33.76
CA SER A 534 -2.38 8.02 32.43
C SER A 534 -3.60 7.34 31.80
N LEU A 535 -3.69 6.01 31.88
CA LEU A 535 -4.83 5.25 31.35
C LEU A 535 -6.13 5.64 32.07
N ARG A 536 -6.13 5.66 33.41
CA ARG A 536 -7.30 6.08 34.19
C ARG A 536 -7.72 7.51 33.85
N PHE A 537 -6.79 8.45 33.75
CA PHE A 537 -7.11 9.82 33.34
C PHE A 537 -7.78 9.89 31.96
N ILE A 538 -7.26 9.13 30.99
CA ILE A 538 -7.85 9.07 29.65
C ILE A 538 -9.25 8.45 29.72
N GLN A 539 -9.45 7.35 30.43
CA GLN A 539 -10.75 6.69 30.57
C GLN A 539 -11.79 7.58 31.28
N ASP A 540 -11.39 8.25 32.36
CA ASP A 540 -12.23 9.18 33.10
C ASP A 540 -12.65 10.36 32.20
N ALA A 541 -11.73 10.89 31.39
CA ALA A 541 -12.02 11.96 30.43
C ALA A 541 -12.99 11.51 29.30
N LEU A 542 -13.07 10.21 29.01
CA LEU A 542 -14.00 9.64 28.04
C LEU A 542 -15.36 9.32 28.64
N GLY A 543 -15.52 9.43 29.96
CA GLY A 543 -16.72 8.97 30.67
C GLY A 543 -16.88 7.45 30.65
N GLU A 544 -15.81 6.69 30.40
CA GLU A 544 -15.82 5.24 30.50
C GLU A 544 -15.71 4.87 31.98
N GLN A 545 -16.84 4.58 32.63
CA GLN A 545 -16.82 4.03 33.99
C GLN A 545 -16.00 2.74 33.99
N VAL A 546 -14.97 2.70 34.83
CA VAL A 546 -14.17 1.52 35.12
C VAL A 546 -15.13 0.42 35.57
N ILE A 547 -15.41 -0.56 34.71
CA ILE A 547 -15.96 -1.83 35.16
C ILE A 547 -14.81 -2.50 35.91
N SER A 548 -14.88 -2.39 37.23
CA SER A 548 -13.91 -2.91 38.22
C SER A 548 -13.76 -4.42 38.14
#